data_AF-A0A1Z5T219-F1
#
_entry.id   AF-A0A1Z5T219-F1
#
_cell.length_a   1.000
_cell.length_b   1.000
_cell.length_c   1.000
_cell.angle_alpha   90.00
_cell.angle_beta   90.00
_cell.angle_gamma   90.00
#
_symmetry.space_group_name_H-M   'P 1'
#
loop_
_entity.id
_entity.type
_entity.pdbx_description
1 polymer ?
#
loop_
_entity_poly.entity_id
_entity_poly.type
_entity_poly.pdbx_seq_one_letter_code
_entity_poly.pdbx_strand_id
1 'polypeptide(L)'
;MHIILSVLSFAAGLARALTSPPPGALVVGKDYAKIQDAVDILNTTSAAEQIIFIEAGKYHEQVDIPALLGPLTVYGYSEDASGYAGNQVVLIYSDALANEDNDYATATLRVRTSDFKMYNVDVKNTYGQADTDGQALAISAEAENQGYYGCGFYGYQDTVLAETGSQLYAKCYIEGATDFIFGQRAAAWFDGCDIRVLEASLGFITASGRSSNDTSYYVINSTEYKNSGAGSEGTRASFASTLGEPMLINEVLGSDYETPLSKVDSAVDDAPASPSDAKPTKHRRSSSIVEGVFNINDLEKENVDIKLAPETQKLNWKLNQSPATIEDKEALGKLLTTPPIRKIDLKWPLGLEVTARNKMGVTIKDACDAIYKQFKKKADDELEKPYLAGFEWDREECYTKFIVHQKSTGEAPVGGSSKKKKNKGEEA
;
A
#
# COMPACT_ATOMS: atom_id res chain seq x y z
N MET A 1 -43.96 -11.78 -40.95
CA MET A 1 -42.95 -10.93 -40.32
C MET A 1 -42.80 -11.42 -38.89
N HIS A 2 -41.87 -12.34 -38.65
CA HIS A 2 -41.66 -12.94 -37.33
C HIS A 2 -40.72 -12.03 -36.55
N ILE A 3 -41.25 -11.34 -35.53
CA ILE A 3 -40.45 -10.56 -34.59
C ILE A 3 -39.81 -11.57 -33.63
N ILE A 4 -38.52 -11.83 -33.83
CA ILE A 4 -37.69 -12.55 -32.87
C ILE A 4 -37.40 -11.55 -31.75
N LEU A 5 -38.09 -11.70 -30.63
CA LEU A 5 -37.79 -10.98 -29.40
C LEU A 5 -36.47 -11.55 -28.85
N SER A 6 -35.35 -10.86 -29.08
CA SER A 6 -34.10 -11.21 -28.41
C SER A 6 -34.27 -10.89 -26.93
N VAL A 7 -34.40 -11.92 -26.10
CA VAL A 7 -34.36 -11.78 -24.66
C VAL A 7 -32.90 -11.47 -24.30
N LEU A 8 -32.59 -10.18 -24.11
CA LEU A 8 -31.36 -9.76 -23.45
C LEU A 8 -31.43 -10.30 -22.02
N SER A 9 -30.66 -11.35 -21.75
CA SER A 9 -30.49 -11.84 -20.38
C SER A 9 -29.58 -10.86 -19.64
N PHE A 10 -30.18 -9.92 -18.90
CA PHE A 10 -29.47 -9.14 -17.90
C PHE A 10 -29.23 -10.04 -16.69
N ALA A 11 -28.05 -10.66 -16.63
CA ALA A 11 -27.56 -11.22 -15.38
C ALA A 11 -27.02 -10.06 -14.54
N ALA A 12 -27.80 -9.58 -13.58
CA ALA A 12 -27.30 -8.75 -12.50
C ALA A 12 -26.34 -9.62 -11.66
N GLY A 13 -25.06 -9.57 -12.02
CA GLY A 13 -24.02 -10.32 -11.32
C GLY A 13 -23.76 -9.70 -9.96
N LEU A 14 -23.93 -10.48 -8.90
CA LEU A 14 -23.15 -10.31 -7.67
C LEU A 14 -21.68 -10.11 -8.06
N ALA A 15 -20.95 -9.25 -7.36
CA ALA A 15 -19.49 -9.19 -7.46
C ALA A 15 -18.95 -10.61 -7.22
N ARG A 16 -18.58 -11.28 -8.30
CA ARG A 16 -18.14 -12.68 -8.26
C ARG A 16 -16.64 -12.65 -8.16
N ALA A 17 -16.10 -13.26 -7.10
CA ALA A 17 -14.69 -13.58 -7.02
C ALA A 17 -14.23 -14.23 -8.34
N LEU A 18 -13.24 -13.63 -8.98
CA LEU A 18 -12.69 -14.11 -10.24
C LEU A 18 -11.36 -14.79 -9.96
N THR A 19 -11.39 -16.12 -9.93
CA THR A 19 -10.22 -16.98 -9.80
C THR A 19 -9.70 -17.48 -11.16
N SER A 20 -10.31 -17.02 -12.26
CA SER A 20 -9.92 -17.37 -13.62
C SER A 20 -10.30 -16.26 -14.60
N PRO A 21 -9.53 -16.05 -15.68
CA PRO A 21 -9.79 -14.99 -16.64
C PRO A 21 -11.14 -15.17 -17.36
N PRO A 22 -11.96 -14.12 -17.48
CA PRO A 22 -13.14 -14.12 -18.33
C PRO A 22 -12.78 -14.37 -19.81
N PRO A 23 -13.71 -14.89 -20.63
CA PRO A 23 -13.50 -15.02 -22.07
C PRO A 23 -13.11 -13.68 -22.72
N GLY A 24 -12.02 -13.69 -23.51
CA GLY A 24 -11.55 -12.50 -24.21
C GLY A 24 -10.65 -11.56 -23.39
N ALA A 25 -10.38 -11.87 -22.12
CA ALA A 25 -9.47 -11.09 -21.30
C ALA A 25 -8.01 -11.26 -21.73
N LEU A 26 -7.24 -10.17 -21.70
CA LEU A 26 -5.79 -10.20 -21.71
C LEU A 26 -5.30 -10.65 -20.32
N VAL A 27 -4.44 -11.67 -20.25
CA VAL A 27 -4.06 -12.30 -18.98
C VAL A 27 -2.65 -11.90 -18.55
N VAL A 28 -2.55 -11.05 -17.54
CA VAL A 28 -1.28 -10.67 -16.91
C VAL A 28 -0.91 -11.72 -15.85
N GLY A 29 0.37 -12.10 -15.79
CA GLY A 29 0.90 -13.24 -15.04
C GLY A 29 1.22 -14.43 -15.95
N LYS A 30 0.26 -14.82 -16.79
CA LYS A 30 0.39 -15.94 -17.73
C LYS A 30 0.88 -15.51 -19.12
N ASP A 31 0.16 -14.59 -19.78
CA ASP A 31 0.43 -14.21 -21.17
C ASP A 31 1.30 -12.94 -21.24
N TYR A 32 1.18 -12.05 -20.24
CA TYR A 32 1.98 -10.83 -20.09
C TYR A 32 2.69 -10.82 -18.75
N ALA A 33 3.99 -10.52 -18.71
CA ALA A 33 4.74 -10.43 -17.45
C ALA A 33 4.44 -9.14 -16.67
N LYS A 34 4.05 -8.09 -17.39
CA LYS A 34 3.73 -6.76 -16.87
C LYS A 34 2.29 -6.37 -17.20
N ILE A 35 1.69 -5.56 -16.33
CA ILE A 35 0.37 -4.97 -16.58
C ILE A 35 0.47 -3.99 -17.75
N GLN A 36 1.53 -3.18 -17.82
CA GLN A 36 1.70 -2.22 -18.92
C GLN A 36 1.78 -2.91 -20.29
N ASP A 37 2.42 -4.09 -20.39
CA ASP A 37 2.49 -4.84 -21.66
C ASP A 37 1.10 -5.24 -22.18
N ALA A 38 0.15 -5.53 -21.28
CA ALA A 38 -1.24 -5.80 -21.64
C ALA A 38 -2.01 -4.51 -22.00
N VAL A 39 -1.72 -3.40 -21.30
CA VAL A 39 -2.30 -2.08 -21.61
C VAL A 39 -1.86 -1.59 -22.99
N ASP A 40 -0.60 -1.77 -23.35
CA ASP A 40 0.00 -1.27 -24.60
C ASP A 40 -0.61 -1.87 -25.86
N ILE A 41 -1.28 -3.03 -25.75
CA ILE A 41 -1.93 -3.70 -26.88
C ILE A 41 -3.44 -3.45 -26.96
N LEU A 42 -4.02 -2.71 -26.01
CA LEU A 42 -5.43 -2.34 -26.05
C LEU A 42 -5.74 -1.56 -27.34
N ASN A 43 -6.88 -1.84 -27.93
CA ASN A 43 -7.35 -1.11 -29.10
C ASN A 43 -7.98 0.22 -28.66
N THR A 44 -7.25 1.31 -28.86
CA THR A 44 -7.66 2.68 -28.49
C THR A 44 -8.82 3.23 -29.34
N THR A 45 -9.15 2.58 -30.45
CA THR A 45 -10.17 3.02 -31.43
C THR A 45 -11.41 2.13 -31.46
N SER A 46 -11.43 1.03 -30.71
CA SER A 46 -12.58 0.14 -30.60
C SER A 46 -13.58 0.69 -29.58
N ALA A 47 -14.87 0.71 -29.91
CA ALA A 47 -15.94 1.01 -28.96
C ALA A 47 -16.40 -0.22 -28.15
N ALA A 48 -15.87 -1.41 -28.46
CA ALA A 48 -16.17 -2.63 -27.71
C ALA A 48 -15.43 -2.67 -26.37
N GLU A 49 -16.05 -3.27 -25.36
CA GLU A 49 -15.42 -3.50 -24.05
C GLU A 49 -14.17 -4.36 -24.19
N GLN A 50 -13.12 -3.97 -23.46
CA GLN A 50 -11.87 -4.71 -23.34
C GLN A 50 -11.67 -5.12 -21.89
N ILE A 51 -11.06 -6.29 -21.70
CA ILE A 51 -10.90 -6.87 -20.36
C ILE A 51 -9.44 -7.22 -20.13
N ILE A 52 -8.90 -6.81 -18.98
CA ILE A 52 -7.62 -7.30 -18.46
C ILE A 52 -7.92 -8.11 -17.20
N PHE A 53 -7.35 -9.31 -17.12
CA PHE A 53 -7.34 -10.12 -15.91
C PHE A 53 -5.90 -10.25 -15.41
N ILE A 54 -5.68 -9.91 -14.15
CA ILE A 54 -4.37 -9.92 -13.51
C ILE A 54 -4.33 -11.10 -12.53
N GLU A 55 -3.44 -12.06 -12.77
CA GLU A 55 -3.24 -13.18 -11.83
C GLU A 55 -2.63 -12.69 -10.51
N ALA A 56 -2.78 -13.48 -9.44
CA ALA A 56 -2.24 -13.17 -8.14
C ALA A 56 -0.72 -12.92 -8.21
N GLY A 57 -0.25 -11.82 -7.62
CA GLY A 57 1.14 -11.43 -7.69
C GLY A 57 1.42 -9.99 -7.28
N LYS A 58 2.70 -9.66 -7.17
CA LYS A 58 3.20 -8.30 -6.98
C LYS A 58 3.83 -7.80 -8.27
N TYR A 59 3.38 -6.66 -8.75
CA TYR A 59 3.79 -6.04 -10.01
C TYR A 59 4.50 -4.73 -9.70
N HIS A 60 5.82 -4.69 -9.93
CA HIS A 60 6.66 -3.53 -9.60
C HIS A 60 6.88 -2.64 -10.82
N GLU A 61 5.95 -1.72 -11.06
CA GLU A 61 5.93 -0.85 -12.24
C GLU A 61 4.97 0.33 -12.05
N GLN A 62 5.09 1.35 -12.89
CA GLN A 62 3.99 2.30 -13.13
C GLN A 62 3.14 1.78 -14.28
N VAL A 63 1.84 2.05 -14.20
CA VAL A 63 0.89 1.73 -15.27
C VAL A 63 0.19 3.02 -15.71
N ASP A 64 0.25 3.34 -17.00
CA ASP A 64 -0.45 4.45 -17.64
C ASP A 64 -1.47 3.92 -18.63
N ILE A 65 -2.75 4.01 -18.26
CA ILE A 65 -3.89 3.64 -19.10
C ILE A 65 -4.31 4.88 -19.89
N PRO A 66 -4.08 4.90 -21.22
CA PRO A 66 -4.45 6.04 -22.05
C PRO A 66 -5.96 6.12 -22.23
N ALA A 67 -6.44 7.24 -22.79
CA ALA A 67 -7.84 7.34 -23.22
C ALA A 67 -8.17 6.27 -24.28
N LEU A 68 -9.25 5.52 -24.05
CA LEU A 68 -9.81 4.54 -24.99
C LEU A 68 -11.17 5.00 -25.49
N LEU A 69 -11.57 4.55 -26.68
CA LEU A 69 -12.91 4.81 -27.20
C LEU A 69 -13.99 3.99 -26.49
N GLY A 70 -13.67 2.75 -26.10
CA GLY A 70 -14.59 1.82 -25.46
C GLY A 70 -14.25 1.55 -23.99
N PRO A 71 -15.14 0.88 -23.24
CA PRO A 71 -14.94 0.58 -21.83
C PRO A 71 -13.74 -0.35 -21.60
N LEU A 72 -13.09 -0.19 -20.44
CA LEU A 72 -12.05 -1.11 -19.95
C LEU A 72 -12.42 -1.63 -18.57
N THR A 73 -12.46 -2.94 -18.43
CA THR A 73 -12.64 -3.61 -17.15
C THR A 73 -11.36 -4.37 -16.77
N VAL A 74 -10.79 -4.04 -15.61
CA VAL A 74 -9.63 -4.69 -15.01
C VAL A 74 -10.05 -5.51 -13.81
N TYR A 75 -9.74 -6.80 -13.82
CA TYR A 75 -9.99 -7.71 -12.72
C TYR A 75 -8.67 -8.19 -12.12
N GLY A 76 -8.48 -7.99 -10.82
CA GLY A 76 -7.49 -8.73 -10.05
C GLY A 76 -8.02 -10.12 -9.69
N TYR A 77 -7.14 -11.11 -9.68
CA TYR A 77 -7.45 -12.42 -9.10
C TYR A 77 -7.89 -12.22 -7.65
N SER A 78 -9.05 -12.78 -7.32
CA SER A 78 -9.53 -12.84 -5.94
C SER A 78 -10.40 -14.06 -5.71
N GLU A 79 -10.28 -14.63 -4.51
CA GLU A 79 -11.18 -15.66 -3.97
C GLU A 79 -12.37 -15.06 -3.22
N ASP A 80 -12.30 -13.77 -2.88
CA ASP A 80 -13.35 -12.99 -2.23
C ASP A 80 -13.48 -11.60 -2.89
N ALA A 81 -14.62 -11.35 -3.53
CA ALA A 81 -14.92 -10.05 -4.16
C ALA A 81 -15.83 -9.17 -3.29
N SER A 82 -16.06 -9.51 -2.02
CA SER A 82 -16.91 -8.73 -1.12
C SER A 82 -16.30 -7.39 -0.68
N GLY A 83 -14.97 -7.26 -0.81
CA GLY A 83 -14.21 -6.06 -0.49
C GLY A 83 -12.72 -6.27 -0.74
N TYR A 84 -11.91 -5.39 -0.16
CA TYR A 84 -10.46 -5.35 -0.42
C TYR A 84 -9.62 -6.38 0.36
N ALA A 85 -10.15 -6.94 1.46
CA ALA A 85 -9.33 -7.69 2.41
C ALA A 85 -8.71 -8.99 1.86
N GLY A 86 -9.30 -9.54 0.79
CA GLY A 86 -8.84 -10.76 0.11
C GLY A 86 -8.03 -10.51 -1.16
N ASN A 87 -7.65 -9.25 -1.45
CA ASN A 87 -6.93 -8.92 -2.67
C ASN A 87 -5.57 -9.65 -2.71
N GLN A 88 -5.25 -10.21 -3.89
CA GLN A 88 -4.00 -10.96 -4.11
C GLN A 88 -3.15 -10.37 -5.25
N VAL A 89 -3.63 -9.27 -5.86
CA VAL A 89 -2.92 -8.51 -6.88
C VAL A 89 -2.47 -7.20 -6.27
N VAL A 90 -1.16 -6.96 -6.27
CA VAL A 90 -0.57 -5.72 -5.75
C VAL A 90 0.29 -5.06 -6.83
N LEU A 91 -0.15 -3.91 -7.31
CA LEU A 91 0.63 -3.00 -8.15
C LEU A 91 1.39 -2.03 -7.25
N ILE A 92 2.72 -1.96 -7.41
CA ILE A 92 3.61 -1.24 -6.49
C ILE A 92 4.61 -0.41 -7.28
N TYR A 93 4.70 0.87 -6.95
CA TYR A 93 5.80 1.73 -7.36
C TYR A 93 6.24 2.64 -6.22
N SER A 94 7.32 3.38 -6.41
CA SER A 94 7.86 4.28 -5.39
C SER A 94 8.39 5.53 -6.05
N ASP A 95 7.63 6.61 -6.00
CA ASP A 95 8.00 7.88 -6.58
C ASP A 95 7.29 9.05 -5.92
N ALA A 96 7.83 10.24 -6.08
CA ALA A 96 7.27 11.45 -5.51
C ALA A 96 7.63 12.70 -6.31
N LEU A 97 6.97 13.81 -5.99
CA LEU A 97 7.18 15.10 -6.64
C LEU A 97 8.64 15.55 -6.57
N ALA A 98 9.39 15.13 -5.54
CA ALA A 98 10.83 15.37 -5.45
C ALA A 98 11.65 14.87 -6.66
N ASN A 99 11.12 13.91 -7.44
CA ASN A 99 11.77 13.35 -8.63
C ASN A 99 11.07 13.75 -9.94
N GLU A 100 9.94 14.44 -9.88
CA GLU A 100 9.02 14.61 -11.01
C GLU A 100 8.58 16.08 -11.15
N ASP A 101 8.10 16.45 -12.34
CA ASP A 101 7.69 17.84 -12.60
C ASP A 101 6.27 18.16 -12.09
N ASN A 102 5.48 17.13 -11.74
CA ASN A 102 4.09 17.26 -11.31
C ASN A 102 3.60 15.99 -10.59
N ASP A 103 2.55 16.15 -9.77
CA ASP A 103 1.98 15.06 -8.96
C ASP A 103 1.49 13.88 -9.81
N TYR A 104 0.90 14.15 -10.98
CA TYR A 104 0.41 13.11 -11.90
C TYR A 104 1.52 12.12 -12.28
N ALA A 105 2.74 12.58 -12.49
CA ALA A 105 3.87 11.73 -12.84
C ALA A 105 4.32 10.82 -11.69
N THR A 106 3.96 11.13 -10.44
CA THR A 106 4.29 10.27 -9.29
C THR A 106 3.38 9.05 -9.17
N ALA A 107 2.23 9.05 -9.86
CA ALA A 107 1.20 8.04 -9.69
C ALA A 107 1.68 6.64 -10.09
N THR A 108 1.40 5.65 -9.22
CA THR A 108 1.64 4.24 -9.51
C THR A 108 0.71 3.73 -10.62
N LEU A 109 -0.56 4.13 -10.57
CA LEU A 109 -1.55 3.89 -11.62
C LEU A 109 -2.14 5.20 -12.13
N ARG A 110 -2.12 5.43 -13.43
CA ARG A 110 -2.74 6.58 -14.10
C ARG A 110 -3.87 6.09 -15.00
N VAL A 111 -5.07 6.63 -14.82
CA VAL A 111 -6.27 6.19 -15.56
C VAL A 111 -6.92 7.38 -16.25
N ARG A 112 -6.69 7.49 -17.56
CA ARG A 112 -7.20 8.58 -18.42
C ARG A 112 -8.31 8.15 -19.39
N THR A 113 -8.95 7.01 -19.13
CA THR A 113 -10.06 6.49 -19.95
C THR A 113 -11.39 6.58 -19.21
N SER A 114 -12.44 6.92 -19.95
CA SER A 114 -13.81 6.87 -19.44
C SER A 114 -14.33 5.44 -19.37
N ASP A 115 -15.42 5.24 -18.63
CA ASP A 115 -16.12 3.95 -18.48
C ASP A 115 -15.16 2.83 -18.01
N PHE A 116 -14.26 3.19 -17.11
CA PHE A 116 -13.25 2.30 -16.53
C PHE A 116 -13.77 1.59 -15.29
N LYS A 117 -13.47 0.31 -15.14
CA LYS A 117 -13.75 -0.44 -13.91
C LYS A 117 -12.52 -1.21 -13.46
N MET A 118 -12.20 -1.15 -12.17
CA MET A 118 -11.18 -1.99 -11.55
C MET A 118 -11.73 -2.71 -10.34
N TYR A 119 -11.42 -4.01 -10.23
CA TYR A 119 -11.87 -4.87 -9.14
C TYR A 119 -10.70 -5.55 -8.46
N ASN A 120 -10.67 -5.52 -7.13
CA ASN A 120 -9.80 -6.37 -6.30
C ASN A 120 -8.29 -6.26 -6.60
N VAL A 121 -7.82 -5.04 -6.84
CA VAL A 121 -6.39 -4.73 -7.02
C VAL A 121 -5.95 -3.75 -5.93
N ASP A 122 -4.83 -4.05 -5.29
CA ASP A 122 -4.14 -3.12 -4.41
C ASP A 122 -3.14 -2.30 -5.21
N VAL A 123 -3.17 -0.97 -5.09
CA VAL A 123 -2.26 -0.03 -5.74
C VAL A 123 -1.51 0.74 -4.66
N LYS A 124 -0.17 0.68 -4.70
CA LYS A 124 0.69 1.22 -3.65
C LYS A 124 1.75 2.15 -4.21
N ASN A 125 1.84 3.36 -3.66
CA ASN A 125 3.05 4.16 -3.76
C ASN A 125 3.81 4.10 -2.43
N THR A 126 5.00 3.51 -2.46
CA THR A 126 5.78 3.22 -1.25
C THR A 126 6.82 4.29 -0.91
N TYR A 127 6.73 5.50 -1.48
CA TYR A 127 7.68 6.58 -1.20
C TYR A 127 7.66 6.99 0.29
N GLY A 128 6.46 7.13 0.86
CA GLY A 128 6.27 7.44 2.28
C GLY A 128 6.38 8.93 2.61
N GLN A 129 6.67 9.24 3.87
CA GLN A 129 6.76 10.62 4.37
C GLN A 129 8.02 11.33 3.87
N ALA A 130 7.88 12.58 3.45
CA ALA A 130 9.00 13.50 3.24
C ALA A 130 8.67 14.91 3.73
N ASP A 131 9.70 15.69 4.05
CA ASP A 131 9.57 17.06 4.55
C ASP A 131 9.25 18.09 3.44
N THR A 132 9.67 17.80 2.21
CA THR A 132 9.50 18.65 1.03
C THR A 132 9.21 17.77 -0.19
N ASP A 133 8.27 18.21 -1.04
CA ASP A 133 7.90 17.56 -2.30
C ASP A 133 7.62 16.05 -2.15
N GLY A 134 6.92 15.69 -1.06
CA GLY A 134 6.60 14.31 -0.68
C GLY A 134 5.33 13.72 -1.30
N GLN A 135 4.64 14.47 -2.16
CA GLN A 135 3.43 14.04 -2.86
C GLN A 135 3.74 12.77 -3.67
N ALA A 136 3.00 11.69 -3.40
CA ALA A 136 3.31 10.35 -3.91
C ALA A 136 2.03 9.56 -4.14
N LEU A 137 1.50 9.65 -5.37
CA LEU A 137 0.18 9.13 -5.70
C LEU A 137 0.20 7.60 -5.86
N ALA A 138 -0.76 6.91 -5.24
CA ALA A 138 -1.08 5.54 -5.60
C ALA A 138 -1.86 5.52 -6.91
N ILE A 139 -2.89 6.37 -7.03
CA ILE A 139 -3.72 6.46 -8.23
C ILE A 139 -3.97 7.92 -8.65
N SER A 140 -3.96 8.14 -9.97
CA SER A 140 -4.54 9.31 -10.62
C SER A 140 -5.72 8.91 -11.51
N ALA A 141 -6.91 9.39 -11.14
CA ALA A 141 -8.18 9.13 -11.80
C ALA A 141 -8.67 10.38 -12.55
N GLU A 142 -8.62 10.34 -13.88
CA GLU A 142 -8.83 11.51 -14.75
C GLU A 142 -9.67 11.17 -16.00
N ALA A 143 -10.94 10.80 -15.81
CA ALA A 143 -11.94 10.70 -16.88
C ALA A 143 -13.36 10.50 -16.29
N GLU A 144 -14.36 10.43 -17.16
CA GLU A 144 -15.75 10.20 -16.77
C GLU A 144 -16.03 8.73 -16.42
N ASN A 145 -16.99 8.49 -15.53
CA ASN A 145 -17.56 7.18 -15.23
C ASN A 145 -16.51 6.12 -14.82
N GLN A 146 -15.62 6.45 -13.89
CA GLN A 146 -14.65 5.49 -13.36
C GLN A 146 -15.18 4.80 -12.10
N GLY A 147 -15.01 3.48 -12.01
CA GLY A 147 -15.44 2.65 -10.88
C GLY A 147 -14.32 1.79 -10.31
N TYR A 148 -14.16 1.81 -9.00
CA TYR A 148 -13.17 1.07 -8.25
C TYR A 148 -13.87 0.26 -7.17
N TYR A 149 -13.74 -1.07 -7.18
CA TYR A 149 -14.56 -1.96 -6.39
C TYR A 149 -13.70 -2.96 -5.61
N GLY A 150 -13.74 -2.89 -4.29
CA GLY A 150 -12.90 -3.75 -3.45
C GLY A 150 -11.40 -3.53 -3.70
N CYS A 151 -10.99 -2.35 -4.18
CA CYS A 151 -9.59 -2.03 -4.40
C CYS A 151 -8.94 -1.49 -3.12
N GLY A 152 -7.62 -1.58 -3.03
CA GLY A 152 -6.85 -0.91 -1.97
C GLY A 152 -5.96 0.17 -2.55
N PHE A 153 -5.90 1.35 -1.93
CA PHE A 153 -5.05 2.46 -2.33
C PHE A 153 -4.18 2.89 -1.14
N TYR A 154 -2.86 2.76 -1.30
CA TYR A 154 -1.90 2.87 -0.20
C TYR A 154 -0.83 3.94 -0.52
N GLY A 155 -0.66 4.90 0.38
CA GLY A 155 0.32 5.96 0.26
C GLY A 155 0.50 6.76 1.54
N TYR A 156 1.10 7.95 1.45
CA TYR A 156 1.30 8.84 2.60
C TYR A 156 0.74 10.24 2.34
N GLN A 157 1.34 10.99 1.42
CA GLN A 157 0.82 12.27 0.96
C GLN A 157 0.21 12.10 -0.43
N ASP A 158 -0.99 12.64 -0.64
CA ASP A 158 -1.64 12.71 -1.95
C ASP A 158 -1.91 11.32 -2.57
N THR A 159 -2.44 10.37 -1.79
CA THR A 159 -2.57 8.96 -2.22
C THR A 159 -3.56 8.75 -3.39
N VAL A 160 -4.74 9.37 -3.34
CA VAL A 160 -5.79 9.27 -4.36
C VAL A 160 -6.03 10.64 -4.96
N LEU A 161 -5.62 10.82 -6.21
CA LEU A 161 -5.98 11.98 -7.02
C LEU A 161 -7.30 11.71 -7.76
N ALA A 162 -8.41 12.12 -7.17
CA ALA A 162 -9.72 12.19 -7.79
C ALA A 162 -9.86 13.50 -8.57
N GLU A 163 -9.24 13.56 -9.76
CA GLU A 163 -9.00 14.81 -10.47
C GLU A 163 -10.19 15.29 -11.30
N THR A 164 -10.74 14.44 -12.17
CA THR A 164 -11.82 14.84 -13.11
C THR A 164 -12.82 13.70 -13.34
N GLY A 165 -14.08 14.08 -13.57
CA GLY A 165 -15.18 13.19 -13.97
C GLY A 165 -15.92 12.53 -12.80
N SER A 166 -16.99 11.81 -13.13
CA SER A 166 -17.73 11.01 -12.14
C SER A 166 -16.96 9.75 -11.73
N GLN A 167 -16.77 9.55 -10.43
CA GLN A 167 -15.96 8.46 -9.89
C GLN A 167 -16.67 7.75 -8.72
N LEU A 168 -16.63 6.42 -8.70
CA LEU A 168 -17.13 5.58 -7.60
C LEU A 168 -16.00 4.74 -7.02
N TYR A 169 -15.81 4.83 -5.71
CA TYR A 169 -14.97 3.95 -4.92
C TYR A 169 -15.88 3.17 -3.96
N ALA A 170 -16.03 1.87 -4.17
CA ALA A 170 -16.98 1.05 -3.43
C ALA A 170 -16.27 -0.11 -2.72
N LYS A 171 -16.47 -0.23 -1.40
CA LYS A 171 -15.82 -1.26 -0.56
C LYS A 171 -14.29 -1.25 -0.65
N CYS A 172 -13.71 -0.09 -0.95
CA CYS A 172 -12.27 0.07 -1.07
C CYS A 172 -11.61 0.32 0.28
N TYR A 173 -10.31 0.10 0.34
CA TYR A 173 -9.43 0.58 1.40
C TYR A 173 -8.62 1.76 0.89
N ILE A 174 -8.54 2.84 1.65
CA ILE A 174 -7.75 4.02 1.32
C ILE A 174 -6.97 4.44 2.56
N GLU A 175 -5.65 4.52 2.46
CA GLU A 175 -4.81 5.00 3.55
C GLU A 175 -3.86 6.13 3.14
N GLY A 176 -3.56 7.00 4.11
CA GLY A 176 -2.58 8.06 3.98
C GLY A 176 -2.47 8.91 5.24
N ALA A 177 -1.80 10.04 5.15
CA ALA A 177 -1.52 10.94 6.26
C ALA A 177 -1.85 12.41 5.94
N THR A 178 -1.48 12.88 4.75
CA THR A 178 -1.67 14.28 4.34
C THR A 178 -2.40 14.32 3.01
N ASP A 179 -3.51 15.05 2.95
CA ASP A 179 -4.29 15.35 1.74
C ASP A 179 -4.54 14.14 0.85
N PHE A 180 -4.71 12.96 1.47
CA PHE A 180 -4.57 11.70 0.74
C PHE A 180 -5.76 11.32 -0.13
N ILE A 181 -6.84 12.12 -0.10
CA ILE A 181 -7.90 12.15 -1.12
C ILE A 181 -8.02 13.60 -1.61
N PHE A 182 -7.59 13.88 -2.83
CA PHE A 182 -7.48 15.25 -3.34
C PHE A 182 -7.79 15.31 -4.84
N GLY A 183 -7.88 16.54 -5.36
CA GLY A 183 -8.20 16.82 -6.76
C GLY A 183 -9.17 17.99 -6.91
N GLN A 184 -9.42 18.39 -8.16
CA GLN A 184 -10.09 19.66 -8.43
C GLN A 184 -11.52 19.54 -8.96
N ARG A 185 -11.77 18.62 -9.90
CA ARG A 185 -12.96 18.64 -10.77
C ARG A 185 -13.81 17.37 -10.73
N ALA A 186 -13.44 16.36 -9.94
CA ALA A 186 -14.20 15.11 -9.88
C ALA A 186 -15.47 15.23 -9.01
N ALA A 187 -16.51 14.51 -9.44
CA ALA A 187 -17.63 14.13 -8.58
C ALA A 187 -17.34 12.71 -8.07
N ALA A 188 -16.79 12.58 -6.86
CA ALA A 188 -16.33 11.30 -6.32
C ALA A 188 -17.22 10.81 -5.17
N TRP A 189 -17.72 9.57 -5.28
CA TRP A 189 -18.48 8.89 -4.24
C TRP A 189 -17.68 7.75 -3.64
N PHE A 190 -17.53 7.74 -2.32
CA PHE A 190 -16.88 6.69 -1.56
C PHE A 190 -17.93 5.90 -0.77
N ASP A 191 -18.32 4.72 -1.26
CA ASP A 191 -19.38 3.89 -0.69
C ASP A 191 -18.83 2.73 0.14
N GLY A 192 -19.07 2.74 1.45
CA GLY A 192 -18.65 1.68 2.37
C GLY A 192 -17.15 1.39 2.32
N CYS A 193 -16.33 2.42 2.06
CA CYS A 193 -14.88 2.31 2.10
C CYS A 193 -14.36 2.31 3.54
N ASP A 194 -13.19 1.72 3.75
CA ASP A 194 -12.37 1.91 4.95
C ASP A 194 -11.33 2.99 4.64
N ILE A 195 -11.48 4.17 5.25
CA ILE A 195 -10.57 5.31 5.08
C ILE A 195 -9.72 5.45 6.35
N ARG A 196 -8.40 5.28 6.25
CA ARG A 196 -7.50 5.21 7.41
C ARG A 196 -6.37 6.22 7.35
N VAL A 197 -6.25 6.99 8.43
CA VAL A 197 -5.09 7.83 8.70
C VAL A 197 -3.97 6.97 9.26
N LEU A 198 -2.75 7.07 8.72
CA LEU A 198 -1.58 6.37 9.24
C LEU A 198 -1.27 6.80 10.68
N GLU A 199 -0.97 5.81 11.53
CA GLU A 199 -0.67 6.02 12.95
C GLU A 199 0.50 7.01 13.12
N ALA A 200 0.39 7.91 14.11
CA ALA A 200 1.32 9.00 14.42
C ALA A 200 1.32 10.23 13.48
N SER A 201 0.35 10.37 12.57
CA SER A 201 0.15 11.60 11.78
C SER A 201 -0.98 12.49 12.32
N LEU A 202 -0.95 13.80 11.99
CA LEU A 202 -2.05 14.73 12.30
C LEU A 202 -3.25 14.59 11.35
N GLY A 203 -3.13 13.79 10.28
CA GLY A 203 -4.23 13.26 9.46
C GLY A 203 -5.10 14.28 8.74
N PHE A 204 -4.75 14.67 7.51
CA PHE A 204 -5.65 15.39 6.61
C PHE A 204 -6.20 14.42 5.57
N ILE A 205 -7.51 14.16 5.60
CA ILE A 205 -8.14 13.17 4.72
C ILE A 205 -8.40 13.74 3.33
N THR A 206 -9.08 14.90 3.25
CA THR A 206 -9.53 15.47 1.98
C THR A 206 -8.96 16.84 1.70
N ALA A 207 -8.48 17.08 0.48
CA ALA A 207 -8.06 18.39 0.00
C ALA A 207 -8.68 18.72 -1.37
N SER A 208 -9.96 19.11 -1.37
CA SER A 208 -10.63 19.53 -2.61
C SER A 208 -10.07 20.87 -3.09
N GLY A 209 -9.55 20.90 -4.32
CA GLY A 209 -9.07 22.10 -5.01
C GLY A 209 -10.16 22.83 -5.79
N ARG A 210 -11.45 22.55 -5.52
CA ARG A 210 -12.58 23.19 -6.20
C ARG A 210 -12.50 24.72 -6.06
N SER A 211 -12.39 25.40 -7.20
CA SER A 211 -12.14 26.85 -7.26
C SER A 211 -13.35 27.66 -7.75
N SER A 212 -14.44 26.99 -8.14
CA SER A 212 -15.66 27.62 -8.65
C SER A 212 -16.92 26.89 -8.16
N ASN A 213 -18.10 27.43 -8.47
CA ASN A 213 -19.37 26.75 -8.17
C ASN A 213 -19.73 25.72 -9.27
N ASP A 214 -18.83 24.78 -9.52
CA ASP A 214 -18.97 23.67 -10.49
C ASP A 214 -19.63 22.43 -9.83
N THR A 215 -19.68 21.30 -10.54
CA THR A 215 -20.27 20.04 -10.04
C THR A 215 -19.27 19.16 -9.29
N SER A 216 -18.11 19.68 -8.88
CA SER A 216 -17.12 18.93 -8.11
C SER A 216 -17.57 18.76 -6.66
N TYR A 217 -17.54 17.54 -6.14
CA TYR A 217 -17.80 17.23 -4.74
C TYR A 217 -17.30 15.83 -4.38
N TYR A 218 -16.90 15.65 -3.12
CA TYR A 218 -16.61 14.36 -2.54
C TYR A 218 -17.71 13.97 -1.57
N VAL A 219 -18.33 12.81 -1.78
CA VAL A 219 -19.29 12.23 -0.84
C VAL A 219 -18.67 11.01 -0.21
N ILE A 220 -18.47 11.08 1.10
CA ILE A 220 -17.91 10.00 1.89
C ILE A 220 -19.06 9.31 2.63
N ASN A 221 -19.58 8.23 2.04
CA ASN A 221 -20.57 7.34 2.64
C ASN A 221 -19.87 6.11 3.23
N SER A 222 -18.94 6.34 4.16
CA SER A 222 -18.02 5.32 4.68
C SER A 222 -18.21 5.06 6.17
N THR A 223 -17.72 3.92 6.64
CA THR A 223 -17.47 3.67 8.06
C THR A 223 -16.06 4.14 8.41
N GLU A 224 -15.92 5.21 9.21
CA GLU A 224 -14.64 5.50 9.87
C GLU A 224 -14.42 4.43 10.97
N TYR A 225 -13.69 3.36 10.67
CA TYR A 225 -13.40 2.30 11.65
C TYR A 225 -12.07 2.54 12.35
N LYS A 226 -12.11 2.77 13.68
CA LYS A 226 -10.95 2.96 14.57
C LYS A 226 -10.02 4.14 14.24
N ASN A 227 -10.53 5.20 13.61
CA ASN A 227 -9.78 6.45 13.45
C ASN A 227 -9.39 7.02 14.84
N SER A 228 -8.12 7.38 15.05
CA SER A 228 -7.61 7.88 16.33
C SER A 228 -6.50 8.91 16.12
N GLY A 229 -6.34 9.87 17.05
CA GLY A 229 -5.36 10.97 16.96
C GLY A 229 -6.02 12.35 16.81
N ALA A 230 -5.23 13.43 16.86
CA ALA A 230 -5.78 14.79 16.90
C ALA A 230 -6.58 15.16 15.63
N GLY A 231 -6.22 14.62 14.45
CA GLY A 231 -6.98 14.80 13.21
C GLY A 231 -8.32 14.05 13.13
N SER A 232 -8.56 13.14 14.09
CA SER A 232 -9.88 12.49 14.27
C SER A 232 -10.85 13.36 15.09
N GLU A 233 -10.41 14.51 15.59
CA GLU A 233 -11.18 15.44 16.41
C GLU A 233 -11.25 16.82 15.73
N GLY A 234 -12.43 17.46 15.71
CA GLY A 234 -12.63 18.82 15.16
C GLY A 234 -13.23 18.88 13.75
N THR A 235 -13.25 20.07 13.17
CA THR A 235 -13.83 20.34 11.84
C THR A 235 -12.90 19.80 10.75
N ARG A 236 -13.25 18.64 10.14
CA ARG A 236 -12.41 17.89 9.18
C ARG A 236 -12.11 18.63 7.87
N ALA A 237 -13.00 19.53 7.46
CA ALA A 237 -12.77 20.53 6.43
C ALA A 237 -13.53 21.78 6.84
N SER A 238 -12.85 22.91 7.03
CA SER A 238 -13.46 24.17 7.50
C SER A 238 -14.53 24.73 6.54
N PHE A 239 -14.59 24.20 5.33
CA PHE A 239 -15.57 24.49 4.28
C PHE A 239 -16.66 23.42 4.11
N ALA A 240 -16.62 22.32 4.86
CA ALA A 240 -17.67 21.30 4.81
C ALA A 240 -18.96 21.81 5.46
N SER A 241 -20.08 21.65 4.78
CA SER A 241 -21.42 21.93 5.31
C SER A 241 -22.14 20.63 5.65
N THR A 242 -22.93 20.65 6.72
CA THR A 242 -23.87 19.57 7.01
C THR A 242 -25.00 19.62 5.98
N LEU A 243 -25.25 18.51 5.29
CA LEU A 243 -26.37 18.39 4.38
C LEU A 243 -27.68 18.38 5.18
N GLY A 244 -28.67 19.15 4.73
CA GLY A 244 -30.01 19.19 5.35
C GLY A 244 -30.89 17.98 5.01
N GLU A 245 -30.54 17.25 3.95
CA GLU A 245 -31.21 16.04 3.47
C GLU A 245 -30.14 15.07 2.92
N PRO A 246 -30.41 13.75 2.86
CA PRO A 246 -29.48 12.78 2.27
C PRO A 246 -29.25 13.09 0.79
N MET A 247 -27.98 13.13 0.36
CA MET A 247 -27.65 13.11 -1.06
C MET A 247 -27.89 11.72 -1.63
N LEU A 248 -28.57 11.65 -2.77
CA LEU A 248 -28.80 10.39 -3.46
C LEU A 248 -27.59 10.03 -4.32
N ILE A 249 -27.23 8.75 -4.35
CA ILE A 249 -26.09 8.26 -5.14
C ILE A 249 -26.22 8.60 -6.64
N ASN A 250 -27.45 8.66 -7.17
CA ASN A 250 -27.72 9.04 -8.57
C ASN A 250 -27.57 10.55 -8.84
N GLU A 251 -27.63 11.39 -7.80
CA GLU A 251 -27.28 12.81 -7.94
C GLU A 251 -25.78 13.00 -8.15
N VAL A 252 -24.99 11.99 -7.76
CA VAL A 252 -23.52 11.98 -7.86
C VAL A 252 -23.00 11.27 -9.08
N LEU A 253 -23.46 10.04 -9.28
CA LEU A 253 -22.96 9.15 -10.31
C LEU A 253 -23.74 9.25 -11.62
N GLY A 254 -24.80 10.06 -11.66
CA GLY A 254 -25.71 10.14 -12.79
C GLY A 254 -26.92 9.20 -12.66
N SER A 255 -27.92 9.46 -13.50
CA SER A 255 -29.20 8.76 -13.46
C SER A 255 -29.16 7.31 -13.95
N ASP A 256 -28.10 6.94 -14.67
CA ASP A 256 -27.82 5.62 -15.22
C ASP A 256 -27.13 4.67 -14.23
N TYR A 257 -26.82 5.13 -13.02
CA TYR A 257 -26.36 4.28 -11.94
C TYR A 257 -27.50 3.40 -11.38
N GLU A 258 -27.33 2.08 -11.50
CA GLU A 258 -28.25 1.07 -10.99
C GLU A 258 -27.71 0.45 -9.68
N THR A 259 -28.43 0.61 -8.57
CA THR A 259 -28.07 0.01 -7.28
C THR A 259 -28.16 -1.53 -7.33
N PRO A 260 -27.13 -2.29 -6.90
CA PRO A 260 -27.26 -3.73 -6.70
C PRO A 260 -28.26 -4.02 -5.57
N LEU A 261 -29.33 -4.73 -5.88
CA LEU A 261 -30.39 -5.10 -4.94
C LEU A 261 -29.83 -5.84 -3.71
N SER A 262 -30.00 -5.25 -2.53
CA SER A 262 -29.70 -5.89 -1.24
C SER A 262 -30.79 -6.90 -0.87
N LYS A 263 -30.59 -8.18 -1.21
CA LYS A 263 -31.34 -9.28 -0.59
C LYS A 263 -30.42 -10.43 -0.21
N VAL A 264 -30.10 -10.46 1.07
CA VAL A 264 -29.63 -11.63 1.81
C VAL A 264 -30.77 -12.64 1.83
N ASP A 265 -30.56 -13.83 1.31
CA ASP A 265 -31.32 -15.00 1.76
C ASP A 265 -30.38 -16.19 1.94
N SER A 266 -30.56 -16.78 3.12
CA SER A 266 -29.87 -17.90 3.72
C SER A 266 -30.10 -19.20 2.95
N ALA A 267 -29.04 -19.92 2.61
CA ALA A 267 -29.09 -21.37 2.41
C ALA A 267 -27.69 -22.00 2.57
N VAL A 268 -27.51 -22.63 3.72
CA VAL A 268 -26.53 -23.69 3.99
C VAL A 268 -26.80 -24.90 3.09
N ASP A 269 -25.76 -25.56 2.60
CA ASP A 269 -25.74 -27.02 2.51
C ASP A 269 -24.32 -27.59 2.43
N ASP A 270 -24.19 -28.73 3.08
CA ASP A 270 -22.98 -29.41 3.57
C ASP A 270 -22.19 -30.25 2.54
N ALA A 271 -20.91 -30.45 2.90
CA ALA A 271 -20.07 -31.66 2.71
C ALA A 271 -19.33 -31.91 1.37
N PRO A 272 -18.29 -32.77 1.37
CA PRO A 272 -17.17 -32.88 2.31
C PRO A 272 -15.78 -32.99 1.62
N ALA A 273 -14.73 -32.89 2.44
CA ALA A 273 -13.32 -33.05 2.10
C ALA A 273 -12.91 -34.48 1.68
N SER A 274 -11.85 -34.61 0.86
CA SER A 274 -10.81 -35.65 0.94
C SER A 274 -9.69 -35.51 -0.12
N PRO A 275 -8.50 -36.15 0.07
CA PRO A 275 -7.19 -35.53 -0.15
C PRO A 275 -6.32 -36.19 -1.24
N SER A 276 -5.17 -35.59 -1.61
CA SER A 276 -3.82 -36.25 -1.61
C SER A 276 -2.73 -35.52 -2.42
N ASP A 277 -1.57 -35.37 -1.76
CA ASP A 277 -0.16 -35.45 -2.18
C ASP A 277 0.30 -35.34 -3.65
N ALA A 278 1.26 -34.43 -3.94
CA ALA A 278 2.49 -34.74 -4.70
C ALA A 278 3.62 -33.67 -4.54
N LYS A 279 4.85 -34.20 -4.48
CA LYS A 279 6.18 -33.63 -4.12
C LYS A 279 6.75 -32.48 -4.98
N PRO A 280 7.78 -31.75 -4.48
CA PRO A 280 8.36 -30.58 -5.14
C PRO A 280 9.45 -30.92 -6.16
N THR A 281 9.49 -30.15 -7.26
CA THR A 281 10.54 -30.18 -8.29
C THR A 281 11.63 -29.14 -7.98
N LYS A 282 12.87 -29.64 -7.80
CA LYS A 282 14.10 -28.83 -7.67
C LYS A 282 14.42 -28.12 -8.98
N HIS A 283 14.53 -26.78 -8.97
CA HIS A 283 15.28 -26.03 -9.97
C HIS A 283 16.65 -25.57 -9.44
N ARG A 284 17.63 -25.63 -10.35
CA ARG A 284 19.07 -25.65 -10.13
C ARG A 284 19.62 -24.22 -9.96
N ARG A 285 20.35 -23.99 -8.87
CA ARG A 285 21.06 -22.75 -8.51
C ARG A 285 22.04 -22.30 -9.58
N SER A 286 22.11 -20.99 -9.78
CA SER A 286 23.24 -20.30 -10.41
C SER A 286 23.36 -18.87 -9.88
N SER A 287 24.20 -18.67 -8.86
CA SER A 287 25.17 -17.56 -8.83
C SER A 287 26.04 -17.68 -7.58
N SER A 288 27.35 -17.88 -7.78
CA SER A 288 28.46 -17.80 -6.79
C SER A 288 28.06 -17.69 -5.31
N ILE A 289 27.73 -18.82 -4.68
CA ILE A 289 27.39 -18.91 -3.26
C ILE A 289 28.66 -19.26 -2.50
N VAL A 290 29.12 -18.35 -1.62
CA VAL A 290 29.85 -18.81 -0.43
C VAL A 290 28.87 -19.69 0.32
N GLU A 291 29.21 -20.97 0.50
CA GLU A 291 28.31 -21.98 1.05
C GLU A 291 27.74 -21.50 2.41
N GLY A 292 26.41 -21.39 2.50
CA GLY A 292 25.72 -20.92 3.69
C GLY A 292 25.39 -19.43 3.77
N VAL A 293 25.68 -18.61 2.75
CA VAL A 293 25.30 -17.17 2.69
C VAL A 293 24.35 -16.89 1.54
N PHE A 294 23.24 -16.20 1.82
CA PHE A 294 22.10 -16.08 0.92
C PHE A 294 21.92 -14.68 0.32
N ASN A 295 21.23 -14.64 -0.82
CA ASN A 295 20.65 -13.42 -1.36
C ASN A 295 19.26 -13.23 -0.75
N ILE A 296 18.92 -12.01 -0.34
CA ILE A 296 17.62 -11.76 0.30
C ILE A 296 16.45 -12.02 -0.66
N ASN A 297 16.60 -11.71 -1.95
CA ASN A 297 15.58 -11.98 -2.97
C ASN A 297 15.38 -13.48 -3.22
N ASP A 298 16.39 -14.31 -2.97
CA ASP A 298 16.25 -15.76 -3.09
C ASP A 298 15.52 -16.32 -1.86
N LEU A 299 15.78 -15.76 -0.67
CA LEU A 299 15.03 -16.08 0.55
C LEU A 299 13.56 -15.66 0.46
N GLU A 300 13.28 -14.51 -0.16
CA GLU A 300 11.92 -14.02 -0.42
C GLU A 300 11.12 -15.00 -1.27
N LYS A 301 11.71 -15.46 -2.38
CA LYS A 301 11.10 -16.46 -3.27
C LYS A 301 10.86 -17.80 -2.58
N GLU A 302 11.75 -18.20 -1.68
CA GLU A 302 11.64 -19.42 -0.88
C GLU A 302 10.78 -19.22 0.39
N ASN A 303 10.27 -18.01 0.64
CA ASN A 303 9.49 -17.61 1.81
C ASN A 303 10.13 -18.02 3.15
N VAL A 304 11.45 -17.83 3.25
CA VAL A 304 12.23 -18.23 4.43
C VAL A 304 12.04 -17.22 5.57
N ASP A 305 12.01 -17.68 6.81
CA ASP A 305 11.96 -16.77 7.97
C ASP A 305 13.34 -16.21 8.30
N ILE A 306 13.43 -14.90 8.56
CA ILE A 306 14.68 -14.23 8.90
C ILE A 306 14.67 -13.80 10.37
N LYS A 307 15.65 -14.28 11.13
CA LYS A 307 15.82 -13.92 12.54
C LYS A 307 16.94 -12.90 12.70
N LEU A 308 16.65 -11.81 13.41
CA LEU A 308 17.63 -10.80 13.76
C LEU A 308 18.44 -11.17 15.00
N ALA A 309 19.71 -10.77 15.00
CA ALA A 309 20.58 -10.94 16.15
C ALA A 309 20.10 -10.05 17.33
N PRO A 310 19.68 -10.64 18.47
CA PRO A 310 19.16 -9.90 19.61
C PRO A 310 20.19 -8.97 20.26
N GLU A 311 21.49 -9.19 20.01
CA GLU A 311 22.59 -8.36 20.49
C GLU A 311 22.50 -6.91 20.00
N THR A 312 21.86 -6.68 18.85
CA THR A 312 21.67 -5.33 18.27
C THR A 312 20.91 -4.37 19.19
N GLN A 313 20.01 -4.90 20.03
CA GLN A 313 19.21 -4.11 20.97
C GLN A 313 19.99 -3.65 22.21
N LYS A 314 21.19 -4.21 22.44
CA LYS A 314 21.99 -3.99 23.65
C LYS A 314 23.26 -3.16 23.39
N LEU A 315 23.51 -2.76 22.15
CA LEU A 315 24.75 -2.07 21.76
C LEU A 315 24.90 -0.68 22.38
N ASN A 316 23.76 -0.02 22.68
CA ASN A 316 23.71 1.36 23.18
C ASN A 316 24.67 2.31 22.41
N TRP A 317 24.66 2.20 21.09
CA TRP A 317 25.64 2.86 20.24
C TRP A 317 25.08 4.14 19.65
N LYS A 318 25.88 5.20 19.65
CA LYS A 318 25.54 6.49 19.05
C LYS A 318 25.91 6.51 17.56
N LEU A 319 24.94 6.82 16.71
CA LEU A 319 25.02 6.62 15.25
C LEU A 319 26.13 7.44 14.57
N ASN A 320 26.46 8.62 15.11
CA ASN A 320 27.51 9.49 14.59
C ASN A 320 28.90 9.21 15.20
N GLN A 321 29.03 8.20 16.05
CA GLN A 321 30.31 7.75 16.58
C GLN A 321 30.77 6.48 15.86
N SER A 322 32.09 6.33 15.70
CA SER A 322 32.65 5.13 15.07
C SER A 322 32.17 3.86 15.80
N PRO A 323 31.73 2.79 15.11
CA PRO A 323 31.38 1.52 15.75
C PRO A 323 32.53 0.90 16.58
N ALA A 324 33.76 1.37 16.38
CA ALA A 324 34.91 1.05 17.23
C ALA A 324 34.75 1.53 18.69
N THR A 325 33.77 2.37 19.03
CA THR A 325 33.50 2.79 20.42
C THR A 325 32.61 1.81 21.19
N ILE A 326 31.94 0.87 20.53
CA ILE A 326 31.07 -0.13 21.18
C ILE A 326 31.91 -1.05 22.08
N GLU A 327 31.52 -1.20 23.35
CA GLU A 327 32.27 -1.99 24.33
C GLU A 327 32.20 -3.50 24.04
N ASP A 328 31.03 -4.00 23.63
CA ASP A 328 30.82 -5.40 23.26
C ASP A 328 31.39 -5.70 21.86
N LYS A 329 32.70 -5.96 21.81
CA LYS A 329 33.41 -6.34 20.58
C LYS A 329 32.98 -7.70 20.04
N GLU A 330 32.47 -8.58 20.90
CA GLU A 330 32.03 -9.91 20.50
C GLU A 330 30.71 -9.83 19.72
N ALA A 331 29.77 -8.98 20.16
CA ALA A 331 28.54 -8.70 19.44
C ALA A 331 28.80 -8.18 18.01
N LEU A 332 29.79 -7.30 17.83
CA LEU A 332 30.10 -6.73 16.52
C LEU A 332 30.47 -7.79 15.46
N GLY A 333 31.09 -8.90 15.89
CA GLY A 333 31.50 -9.99 15.00
C GLY A 333 30.37 -10.95 14.62
N LYS A 334 29.20 -10.86 15.26
CA LYS A 334 28.06 -11.73 14.98
C LYS A 334 27.37 -11.33 13.68
N LEU A 335 26.80 -12.32 13.00
CA LEU A 335 25.94 -12.11 11.83
C LEU A 335 24.69 -11.36 12.25
N LEU A 336 24.25 -10.40 11.44
CA LEU A 336 23.04 -9.62 11.72
C LEU A 336 21.79 -10.49 11.61
N THR A 337 21.77 -11.43 10.68
CA THR A 337 20.61 -12.27 10.36
C THR A 337 20.94 -13.76 10.38
N THR A 338 19.94 -14.57 10.73
CA THR A 338 19.90 -16.01 10.50
C THR A 338 18.69 -16.33 9.63
N PRO A 339 18.86 -16.85 8.40
CA PRO A 339 20.13 -17.22 7.76
C PRO A 339 21.02 -16.01 7.39
N PRO A 340 22.33 -16.21 7.12
CA PRO A 340 23.26 -15.12 6.81
C PRO A 340 22.97 -14.51 5.44
N ILE A 341 22.86 -13.18 5.35
CA ILE A 341 22.52 -12.48 4.10
C ILE A 341 23.68 -11.59 3.66
N ARG A 342 24.03 -11.61 2.36
CA ARG A 342 25.22 -10.89 1.84
C ARG A 342 25.04 -9.39 1.62
N LYS A 343 23.80 -8.93 1.45
CA LYS A 343 23.42 -7.52 1.22
C LYS A 343 22.12 -7.27 1.98
N ILE A 344 22.14 -6.29 2.87
CA ILE A 344 20.97 -5.88 3.65
C ILE A 344 20.77 -4.39 3.45
N ASP A 345 19.55 -4.01 3.08
CA ASP A 345 19.12 -2.62 2.98
C ASP A 345 18.44 -2.23 4.30
N LEU A 346 18.93 -1.17 4.93
CA LEU A 346 18.49 -0.66 6.23
C LEU A 346 17.72 0.65 5.99
N LYS A 347 16.44 0.67 6.33
CA LYS A 347 15.55 1.82 6.13
C LYS A 347 15.19 2.46 7.46
N TRP A 348 15.10 3.78 7.51
CA TRP A 348 14.50 4.49 8.64
C TRP A 348 13.02 4.74 8.34
N PRO A 349 12.17 4.86 9.38
CA PRO A 349 10.76 5.24 9.19
C PRO A 349 10.56 6.55 8.42
N LEU A 350 11.56 7.46 8.48
CA LEU A 350 11.58 8.77 7.81
C LEU A 350 12.23 8.72 6.40
N GLY A 351 12.27 7.56 5.74
CA GLY A 351 12.65 7.43 4.33
C GLY A 351 14.16 7.37 4.01
N LEU A 352 15.06 7.59 4.98
CA LEU A 352 16.49 7.38 4.77
C LEU A 352 16.79 5.88 4.54
N GLU A 353 17.69 5.56 3.60
CA GLU A 353 18.15 4.19 3.38
C GLU A 353 19.68 4.09 3.31
N VAL A 354 20.24 3.04 3.90
CA VAL A 354 21.65 2.67 3.74
C VAL A 354 21.81 1.17 3.47
N THR A 355 22.79 0.80 2.65
CA THR A 355 23.07 -0.60 2.34
C THR A 355 24.32 -1.11 3.05
N ALA A 356 24.21 -2.22 3.76
CA ALA A 356 25.34 -3.00 4.26
C ALA A 356 25.64 -4.19 3.33
N ARG A 357 26.93 -4.47 3.05
CA ARG A 357 27.36 -5.56 2.16
C ARG A 357 28.54 -6.33 2.75
N ASN A 358 28.43 -7.65 2.78
CA ASN A 358 29.53 -8.54 3.12
C ASN A 358 29.36 -9.89 2.41
N LYS A 359 30.39 -10.32 1.65
CA LYS A 359 30.36 -11.57 0.88
C LYS A 359 30.22 -12.83 1.75
N MET A 360 30.56 -12.73 3.04
CA MET A 360 30.46 -13.82 4.02
C MET A 360 29.22 -13.71 4.93
N GLY A 361 28.30 -12.79 4.63
CA GLY A 361 27.15 -12.47 5.47
C GLY A 361 27.37 -11.18 6.25
N VAL A 362 26.38 -10.28 6.20
CA VAL A 362 26.42 -8.99 6.88
C VAL A 362 26.49 -9.21 8.39
N THR A 363 27.52 -8.65 9.02
CA THR A 363 27.68 -8.64 10.48
C THR A 363 27.02 -7.41 11.09
N ILE A 364 26.83 -7.43 12.40
CA ILE A 364 26.41 -6.25 13.17
C ILE A 364 27.35 -5.07 12.91
N LYS A 365 28.67 -5.33 12.87
CA LYS A 365 29.68 -4.30 12.54
C LYS A 365 29.45 -3.69 11.16
N ASP A 366 29.20 -4.49 10.14
CA ASP A 366 28.98 -4.00 8.77
C ASP A 366 27.76 -3.08 8.68
N ALA A 367 26.69 -3.43 9.39
CA ALA A 367 25.49 -2.60 9.51
C ALA A 367 25.77 -1.28 10.23
N CYS A 368 26.44 -1.33 11.39
CA CYS A 368 26.85 -0.11 12.11
C CYS A 368 27.80 0.76 11.28
N ASP A 369 28.74 0.18 10.51
CA ASP A 369 29.64 0.94 9.64
C ASP A 369 28.89 1.61 8.47
N ALA A 370 27.88 0.95 7.90
CA ALA A 370 27.03 1.53 6.85
C ALA A 370 26.24 2.73 7.39
N ILE A 371 25.66 2.59 8.58
CA ILE A 371 24.97 3.67 9.29
C ILE A 371 25.93 4.80 9.62
N TYR A 372 27.08 4.51 10.24
CA TYR A 372 28.06 5.51 10.66
C TYR A 372 28.51 6.39 9.50
N LYS A 373 28.74 5.81 8.31
CA LYS A 373 29.11 6.59 7.11
C LYS A 373 28.11 7.68 6.76
N GLN A 374 26.83 7.45 7.02
CA GLN A 374 25.74 8.38 6.77
C GLN A 374 25.66 9.48 7.84
N PHE A 375 25.98 9.16 9.11
CA PHE A 375 25.79 10.07 10.24
C PHE A 375 27.07 10.74 10.75
N LYS A 376 28.27 10.31 10.35
CA LYS A 376 29.58 10.80 10.86
C LYS A 376 29.84 12.30 10.72
N LYS A 377 29.10 13.00 9.85
CA LYS A 377 29.23 14.45 9.62
C LYS A 377 28.17 15.26 10.38
N LYS A 378 27.17 14.61 10.98
CA LYS A 378 26.10 15.27 11.72
C LYS A 378 26.55 15.56 13.15
N ALA A 379 26.29 16.78 13.61
CA ALA A 379 26.57 17.19 14.98
C ALA A 379 25.58 16.54 15.96
N ASP A 380 25.93 16.55 17.25
CA ASP A 380 25.14 15.86 18.29
C ASP A 380 23.76 16.47 18.51
N ASP A 381 23.65 17.78 18.32
CA ASP A 381 22.44 18.61 18.41
C ASP A 381 21.52 18.49 17.17
N GLU A 382 22.03 17.95 16.06
CA GLU A 382 21.26 17.69 14.84
C GLU A 382 20.54 16.33 14.87
N LEU A 383 20.73 15.52 15.92
CA LEU A 383 20.18 14.18 16.04
C LEU A 383 19.16 14.08 17.17
N GLU A 384 17.87 14.09 16.82
CA GLU A 384 16.77 13.97 17.78
C GLU A 384 16.78 12.62 18.55
N LYS A 385 17.13 11.53 17.86
CA LYS A 385 17.25 10.17 18.42
C LYS A 385 18.62 9.57 18.05
N PRO A 386 19.69 9.93 18.78
CA PRO A 386 21.06 9.65 18.32
C PRO A 386 21.53 8.22 18.59
N TYR A 387 20.78 7.41 19.35
CA TYR A 387 21.18 6.05 19.71
C TYR A 387 20.41 5.01 18.90
N LEU A 388 21.10 3.92 18.52
CA LEU A 388 20.48 2.74 17.93
C LEU A 388 19.65 2.00 19.00
N ALA A 389 18.37 1.77 18.72
CA ALA A 389 17.48 0.96 19.54
C ALA A 389 17.43 -0.50 19.07
N GLY A 390 17.65 -0.75 17.79
CA GLY A 390 17.72 -2.08 17.19
C GLY A 390 17.30 -2.08 15.73
N PHE A 391 17.10 -3.27 15.20
CA PHE A 391 16.53 -3.48 13.87
C PHE A 391 15.23 -4.26 14.01
N GLU A 392 14.33 -4.04 13.07
CA GLU A 392 13.12 -4.82 12.89
C GLU A 392 13.05 -5.33 11.46
N TRP A 393 12.57 -6.56 11.31
CA TRP A 393 12.27 -7.15 10.04
C TRP A 393 10.80 -7.53 10.05
N ASP A 394 10.03 -6.82 9.23
CA ASP A 394 8.62 -7.10 9.03
C ASP A 394 8.43 -7.70 7.64
N ARG A 395 8.00 -8.97 7.64
CA ARG A 395 7.76 -9.75 6.43
C ARG A 395 6.59 -9.17 5.60
N GLU A 396 5.58 -8.63 6.26
CA GLU A 396 4.34 -8.15 5.66
C GLU A 396 4.53 -6.75 5.09
N GLU A 397 5.33 -5.92 5.77
CA GLU A 397 5.65 -4.56 5.31
C GLU A 397 6.71 -4.57 4.19
N CYS A 398 7.85 -5.25 4.38
CA CYS A 398 8.90 -5.34 3.37
C CYS A 398 9.89 -6.48 3.63
N TYR A 399 9.81 -7.57 2.86
CA TYR A 399 10.69 -8.73 3.04
C TYR A 399 12.19 -8.39 2.90
N THR A 400 12.54 -7.47 2.01
CA THR A 400 13.94 -7.23 1.60
C THR A 400 14.63 -6.09 2.35
N LYS A 401 13.91 -5.37 3.21
CA LYS A 401 14.43 -4.21 3.96
C LYS A 401 14.23 -4.39 5.46
N PHE A 402 15.13 -3.81 6.24
CA PHE A 402 15.10 -3.87 7.70
C PHE A 402 14.93 -2.47 8.25
N ILE A 403 13.98 -2.28 9.15
CA ILE A 403 13.70 -1.00 9.78
C ILE A 403 14.75 -0.75 10.86
N VAL A 404 15.34 0.44 10.85
CA VAL A 404 16.28 0.93 11.86
C VAL A 404 15.51 1.73 12.90
N HIS A 405 15.51 1.24 14.14
CA HIS A 405 14.89 1.93 15.26
C HIS A 405 15.90 2.76 16.04
N GLN A 406 15.50 3.95 16.45
CA GLN A 406 16.33 4.89 17.19
C GLN A 406 15.69 5.29 18.52
N LYS A 407 16.51 5.66 19.50
CA LYS A 407 16.07 6.12 20.83
C LYS A 407 16.82 7.37 21.28
N SER A 408 16.17 8.15 22.15
CA SER A 408 16.70 9.43 22.65
C SER A 408 17.73 9.27 23.77
N THR A 409 17.66 8.20 24.57
CA THR A 409 18.57 7.94 25.69
C THR A 409 19.35 6.64 25.50
N GLY A 410 20.58 6.61 26.01
CA GLY A 410 21.42 5.43 25.89
C GLY A 410 21.00 4.25 26.81
N GLU A 411 20.29 4.50 27.90
CA GLU A 411 20.00 3.45 28.87
C GLU A 411 19.02 2.39 28.33
N ALA A 412 19.17 1.15 28.81
CA ALA A 412 18.24 0.06 28.52
C ALA A 412 16.88 0.32 29.20
N PRO A 413 15.75 -0.16 28.66
CA PRO A 413 14.45 -0.01 29.33
C PRO A 413 14.52 -0.72 30.68
N VAL A 414 14.33 0.04 31.76
CA VAL A 414 14.19 -0.54 33.10
C VAL A 414 12.87 -1.30 33.13
N GLY A 415 12.94 -2.63 33.24
CA GLY A 415 11.78 -3.51 33.35
C GLY A 415 10.83 -3.04 34.46
N GLY A 416 9.58 -2.80 34.10
CA GLY A 416 8.54 -2.37 35.02
C GLY A 416 8.22 -3.44 36.05
N SER A 417 8.79 -3.33 37.25
CA SER A 417 8.20 -3.94 38.45
C SER A 417 7.18 -2.98 39.02
N SER A 418 5.90 -3.33 38.85
CA SER A 418 4.75 -2.69 39.47
C SER A 418 4.94 -2.51 40.98
N LYS A 419 5.19 -1.28 41.44
CA LYS A 419 5.04 -0.91 42.86
C LYS A 419 3.83 0.00 43.02
N LYS A 420 2.73 -0.65 43.42
CA LYS A 420 1.58 -0.08 44.14
C LYS A 420 2.06 0.97 45.15
N LYS A 421 1.75 2.25 44.93
CA LYS A 421 1.95 3.30 45.94
C LYS A 421 0.65 3.42 46.75
N LYS A 422 0.69 2.92 47.98
CA LYS A 422 -0.37 3.03 48.97
C LYS A 422 0.04 4.13 49.97
N ASN A 423 -0.84 5.13 50.08
CA ASN A 423 -1.25 5.85 51.29
C ASN A 423 -0.49 7.06 51.87
N LYS A 424 -1.37 7.98 52.37
CA LYS A 424 -1.26 8.98 53.45
C LYS A 424 -0.43 10.22 53.11
N GLY A 425 -0.92 11.46 53.23
CA GLY A 425 -1.95 12.02 54.10
C GLY A 425 -1.24 12.79 55.21
N GLU A 426 -1.29 14.13 55.19
CA GLU A 426 -1.01 14.97 56.36
C GLU A 426 -1.65 16.35 56.17
N GLU A 427 -2.51 16.69 57.14
CA GLU A 427 -2.98 18.03 57.47
C GLU A 427 -1.80 18.91 57.92
N ALA A 428 -1.78 20.17 57.46
CA ALA A 428 -1.57 21.37 58.27
C ALA A 428 -1.76 22.61 57.39
#